data_AF-A0A3N2FC54-F1
#
_entry.id   AF-A0A3N2FC54-F1
#
_cell.length_a   1.000
_cell.length_b   1.000
_cell.length_c   1.000
_cell.angle_alpha   90.00
_cell.angle_beta   90.00
_cell.angle_gamma   90.00
#
_symmetry.space_group_name_H-M   'P 1'
#
loop_
_entity.id
_entity.type
_entity.pdbx_description
1 polymer ?
#
loop_
_entity_poly.entity_id
_entity_poly.type
_entity_poly.pdbx_seq_one_letter_code
_entity_poly.pdbx_strand_id
1 'polypeptide(L)'
;MTDLDATREDLVVTCPECGSIAHVRAGQRLASDFCPTCDYPLFWARPTAAAAETQDSPDARWRAPGASGTAAVSTLGCPACSELNLPTALTCVRCGASMTPPPPPVEPPPPAPAPVVFVQAPAEPVACTHWDTWWVVAVTATVTAAVTLLLVWWL
;
A
#
# COMPACT_ATOMS: atom_id res chain seq x y z
N MET A 1 33.47 56.78 22.88
CA MET A 1 33.69 56.25 21.53
C MET A 1 34.41 54.94 21.75
N THR A 2 33.62 53.88 21.88
CA THR A 2 33.93 52.67 22.66
C THR A 2 34.38 51.55 21.72
N ASP A 3 35.43 50.85 22.13
CA ASP A 3 35.94 49.53 21.72
C ASP A 3 35.54 48.96 20.34
N LEU A 4 36.53 48.90 19.45
CA LEU A 4 36.52 48.12 18.20
C LEU A 4 37.11 46.71 18.35
N ASP A 5 37.22 46.20 19.57
CA ASP A 5 37.90 44.92 19.89
C ASP A 5 36.95 43.77 20.26
N ALA A 6 35.78 43.70 19.62
CA ALA A 6 34.92 42.53 19.67
C ALA A 6 35.28 41.54 18.54
N THR A 7 36.23 40.65 18.85
CA THR A 7 36.36 39.26 18.36
C THR A 7 36.44 39.01 16.85
N ARG A 8 37.59 39.37 16.26
CA ARG A 8 38.07 38.82 14.99
C ARG A 8 38.57 37.39 15.22
N GLU A 9 37.66 36.43 15.36
CA GLU A 9 38.03 35.02 15.54
C GLU A 9 38.57 34.45 14.22
N ASP A 10 39.89 34.42 14.06
CA ASP A 10 40.55 33.74 12.96
C ASP A 10 40.59 32.23 13.25
N LEU A 11 40.02 31.43 12.36
CA LEU A 11 39.99 29.97 12.40
C LEU A 11 41.09 29.41 11.49
N VAL A 12 41.86 28.47 12.03
CA VAL A 12 42.84 27.70 11.26
C VAL A 12 42.13 26.53 10.57
N VAL A 13 42.22 26.46 9.24
CA VAL A 13 41.61 25.39 8.42
C VAL A 13 42.69 24.78 7.53
N THR A 14 42.76 23.45 7.51
CA THR A 14 43.59 22.71 6.56
C THR A 14 42.84 22.56 5.24
N CYS A 15 43.47 22.98 4.14
CA CYS A 15 42.89 22.84 2.81
C CYS A 15 42.70 21.34 2.47
N PRO A 16 41.49 20.90 2.10
CA PRO A 16 41.23 19.50 1.76
C PRO A 16 41.83 19.08 0.42
N GLU A 17 42.18 20.04 -0.43
CA GLU A 17 42.65 19.80 -1.80
C GLU A 17 44.18 19.67 -1.86
N CYS A 18 44.90 20.60 -1.23
CA CYS A 18 46.37 20.63 -1.27
C CYS A 18 47.06 20.49 0.10
N GLY A 19 46.30 20.35 1.20
CA GLY A 19 46.83 20.13 2.55
C GLY A 19 47.49 21.35 3.21
N SER A 20 47.52 22.51 2.55
CA SER A 20 48.10 23.74 3.13
C SER A 20 47.23 24.27 4.27
N ILE A 21 47.87 24.91 5.25
CA ILE A 21 47.17 25.54 6.38
C ILE A 21 46.85 26.99 6.01
N ALA A 22 45.61 27.41 6.22
CA ALA A 22 45.15 28.76 5.95
C ALA A 22 44.28 29.31 7.10
N HIS A 23 44.27 30.63 7.24
CA HIS A 23 43.49 31.35 8.25
C HIS A 23 42.26 31.98 7.59
N VAL A 24 41.07 31.69 8.12
CA VAL A 24 39.77 32.21 7.63
C VAL A 24 38.96 32.78 8.78
N ARG A 25 38.01 33.69 8.54
CA ARG A 25 37.23 34.30 9.63
C ARG A 25 36.11 33.38 10.13
N ALA A 26 36.09 33.07 11.42
CA ALA A 26 35.15 32.14 12.05
C ALA A 26 33.68 32.62 12.05
N GLY A 27 33.44 33.92 11.96
CA GLY A 27 32.07 34.46 12.07
C GLY A 27 31.28 34.57 10.77
N GLN A 28 31.94 34.57 9.60
CA GLN A 28 31.28 34.86 8.31
C GLN A 28 31.92 34.08 7.17
N ARG A 29 31.15 33.80 6.11
CA ARG A 29 31.69 33.29 4.85
C ARG A 29 32.08 34.50 4.01
N LEU A 30 33.38 34.76 3.88
CA LEU A 30 33.85 35.87 3.06
C LEU A 30 34.22 35.38 1.67
N ALA A 31 33.95 36.20 0.65
CA ALA A 31 34.43 35.95 -0.70
C ALA A 31 35.96 36.02 -0.83
N SER A 32 36.69 36.31 0.26
CA SER A 32 38.15 36.26 0.33
C SER A 32 38.69 34.96 0.93
N ASP A 33 37.83 34.04 1.41
CA ASP A 33 38.26 32.82 2.10
C ASP A 33 38.62 31.71 1.10
N PHE A 34 39.70 31.93 0.35
CA PHE A 34 40.26 31.01 -0.64
C PHE A 34 41.64 30.51 -0.20
N CYS A 35 41.98 29.29 -0.58
CA CYS A 35 43.30 28.73 -0.32
C CYS A 35 44.36 29.49 -1.15
N PRO A 36 45.41 30.06 -0.54
CA PRO A 36 46.42 30.81 -1.27
C PRO A 36 47.29 29.95 -2.19
N THR A 37 47.22 28.62 -2.07
CA THR A 37 48.05 27.67 -2.83
C THR A 37 47.33 27.07 -4.04
N CYS A 38 46.04 26.75 -3.93
CA CYS A 38 45.28 26.06 -4.98
C CYS A 38 43.94 26.74 -5.32
N ASP A 39 43.64 27.88 -4.70
CA ASP A 39 42.39 28.63 -4.89
C ASP A 39 41.12 27.84 -4.53
N TYR A 40 41.26 26.82 -3.68
CA TYR A 40 40.13 26.09 -3.14
C TYR A 40 39.29 26.98 -2.20
N PRO A 41 37.95 27.01 -2.33
CA PRO A 41 37.08 27.84 -1.47
C PRO A 41 36.98 27.26 -0.04
N LEU A 42 37.78 27.79 0.89
CA LEU A 42 37.94 27.25 2.25
C LEU A 42 36.70 27.39 3.12
N PHE A 43 35.76 28.28 2.77
CA PHE A 43 34.49 28.43 3.49
C PHE A 43 33.58 27.19 3.41
N TRP A 44 33.87 26.21 2.54
CA TRP A 44 33.22 24.89 2.52
C TRP A 44 33.91 23.84 3.40
N ALA A 45 35.21 24.00 3.67
CA ALA A 45 36.02 23.06 4.45
C ALA A 45 35.90 23.30 5.97
N ARG A 46 35.12 24.29 6.39
CA ARG A 46 34.94 24.65 7.78
C ARG A 46 34.02 23.61 8.47
N PRO A 47 34.34 23.17 9.69
CA PRO A 47 33.37 22.48 10.52
C PRO A 47 32.14 23.37 10.63
N THR A 48 30.97 22.89 10.23
CA THR A 48 29.72 23.65 10.29
C THR A 48 29.58 24.21 11.70
N ALA A 49 29.73 25.53 11.86
CA ALA A 49 29.40 26.18 13.12
C ALA A 49 27.98 25.74 13.48
N ALA A 50 27.80 25.28 14.72
CA ALA A 50 26.53 24.77 15.22
C ALA A 50 25.39 25.67 14.75
N ALA A 51 24.32 25.04 14.25
CA ALA A 51 23.16 25.71 13.67
C ALA A 51 22.85 26.98 14.46
N ALA A 52 23.13 28.14 13.85
CA ALA A 52 22.70 29.41 14.41
C ALA A 52 21.20 29.27 14.67
N GLU A 53 20.78 29.50 15.92
CA GLU A 53 19.38 29.44 16.31
C GLU A 53 18.55 30.12 15.22
N THR A 54 17.68 29.33 14.60
CA THR A 54 16.80 29.76 13.53
C THR A 54 15.93 30.87 14.11
N GLN A 55 16.39 32.12 13.98
CA GLN A 55 15.49 33.26 14.06
C GLN A 55 14.54 33.07 12.90
N ASP A 56 13.34 32.63 13.24
CA ASP A 56 12.26 32.26 12.35
C ASP A 56 11.72 33.53 11.68
N SER A 57 12.56 34.16 10.85
CA SER A 57 12.22 35.33 10.09
C SER A 57 11.41 34.85 8.89
N PRO A 58 10.17 35.35 8.70
CA PRO A 58 9.33 34.94 7.59
C PRO A 58 10.05 35.14 6.25
N ASP A 59 10.89 36.16 6.15
CA ASP A 59 11.69 36.51 4.97
C ASP A 59 12.72 35.44 4.57
N ALA A 60 13.25 34.67 5.52
CA ALA A 60 14.20 33.60 5.24
C ALA A 60 13.53 32.40 4.54
N ARG A 61 12.24 32.15 4.84
CA ARG A 61 11.48 31.05 4.23
C ARG A 61 11.13 31.31 2.76
N TRP A 62 10.99 32.57 2.37
CA TRP A 62 10.70 32.97 0.98
C TRP A 62 11.92 32.91 0.04
N ARG A 63 13.14 32.84 0.60
CA ARG A 63 14.40 32.84 -0.17
C ARG A 63 15.08 31.47 -0.25
N ALA A 64 14.47 30.43 0.33
CA ALA A 64 14.97 29.07 0.20
C ALA A 64 14.77 28.57 -1.25
N PRO A 65 15.81 28.01 -1.91
CA PRO A 65 15.67 27.44 -3.24
C PRO A 65 14.77 26.20 -3.20
N GLY A 66 13.78 26.17 -4.08
CA GLY A 66 12.68 25.20 -4.08
C GLY A 66 11.47 25.76 -3.33
N ALA A 67 10.35 25.90 -4.02
CA ALA A 67 9.09 26.42 -3.49
C ALA A 67 8.44 25.45 -2.46
N SER A 68 9.09 25.26 -1.32
CA SER A 68 8.63 24.47 -0.15
C SER A 68 9.73 24.34 0.91
N GLY A 69 10.38 25.43 1.29
CA GLY A 69 11.37 25.42 2.38
C GLY A 69 10.70 25.15 3.73
N THR A 70 10.50 23.87 4.08
CA THR A 70 10.20 23.22 5.39
C THR A 70 8.90 22.43 5.50
N ALA A 71 7.85 22.74 4.75
CA ALA A 71 6.67 21.87 4.74
C ALA A 71 6.83 20.81 3.66
N ALA A 72 7.02 19.55 4.05
CA ALA A 72 6.74 18.40 3.19
C ALA A 72 5.23 18.38 2.93
N VAL A 73 4.77 19.27 2.05
CA VAL A 73 3.39 19.29 1.62
C VAL A 73 3.22 18.03 0.78
N SER A 74 2.46 17.06 1.31
CA SER A 74 2.11 15.87 0.53
C SER A 74 1.49 16.32 -0.79
N THR A 75 2.08 15.92 -1.90
CA THR A 75 1.54 16.29 -3.22
C THR A 75 0.60 15.20 -3.70
N LEU A 76 -0.55 15.61 -4.24
CA LEU A 76 -1.50 14.71 -4.92
C LEU A 76 -1.42 14.96 -6.42
N GLY A 77 -1.33 13.88 -7.20
CA GLY A 77 -1.38 13.97 -8.65
C GLY A 77 -2.79 14.27 -9.15
N CYS A 78 -2.91 15.20 -10.09
CA CYS A 78 -4.18 15.49 -10.75
C CYS A 78 -4.72 14.25 -11.48
N PRO A 79 -5.99 13.87 -11.31
CA PRO A 79 -6.56 12.69 -11.95
C PRO A 79 -6.65 12.81 -13.48
N ALA A 80 -6.58 14.03 -14.03
CA ALA A 80 -6.67 14.29 -15.47
C ALA A 80 -5.31 14.39 -16.17
N CYS A 81 -4.33 15.07 -15.58
CA CYS A 81 -3.04 15.34 -16.22
C CYS A 81 -1.80 14.95 -15.40
N SER A 82 -1.98 14.30 -14.25
CA SER A 82 -0.93 13.86 -13.30
C SER A 82 -0.06 14.95 -12.67
N GLU A 83 -0.38 16.24 -12.89
CA GLU A 83 0.34 17.35 -12.26
C GLU A 83 0.25 17.29 -10.74
N LEU A 84 1.36 17.51 -10.04
CA LEU A 84 1.41 17.53 -8.58
C LEU A 84 0.77 18.81 -8.03
N ASN A 85 -0.22 18.65 -7.16
CA ASN A 85 -0.95 19.74 -6.54
C ASN A 85 -0.88 19.63 -5.00
N LEU A 86 -1.20 20.72 -4.31
CA LEU A 86 -1.47 20.68 -2.87
C LEU A 86 -2.60 19.70 -2.57
N PRO A 87 -2.58 19.00 -1.42
CA PRO A 87 -3.58 17.99 -1.08
C PRO A 87 -4.95 18.63 -0.79
N THR A 88 -4.96 19.93 -0.52
CA THR A 88 -6.15 20.76 -0.31
C THR A 88 -6.63 21.50 -1.56
N ALA A 89 -5.95 21.34 -2.71
CA ALA A 89 -6.36 22.00 -3.95
C ALA A 89 -7.70 21.45 -4.45
N LEU A 90 -8.67 22.32 -4.75
CA LEU A 90 -9.95 21.93 -5.34
C LEU A 90 -9.85 21.75 -6.87
N THR A 91 -8.94 22.48 -7.51
CA THR A 91 -8.70 22.48 -8.95
C THR A 91 -7.22 22.34 -9.25
N CYS A 92 -6.90 21.67 -10.36
CA CYS A 92 -5.53 21.49 -10.83
C CYS A 92 -4.91 22.81 -11.29
N VAL A 93 -3.70 23.12 -10.80
CA VAL A 93 -2.93 24.32 -11.17
C VAL A 93 -2.60 24.39 -12.67
N ARG A 94 -2.51 23.25 -13.36
CA ARG A 94 -2.10 23.19 -14.77
C ARG A 94 -3.28 23.08 -15.74
N CYS A 95 -4.23 22.18 -15.48
CA CYS A 95 -5.33 21.91 -16.42
C CYS A 95 -6.70 22.42 -15.95
N GLY A 96 -6.81 22.93 -14.72
CA GLY A 96 -8.07 23.41 -14.15
C GLY A 96 -9.09 22.32 -13.77
N ALA A 97 -8.80 21.04 -14.01
CA ALA A 97 -9.70 19.93 -13.67
C ALA A 97 -9.93 19.83 -12.14
N SER A 98 -11.10 19.32 -11.74
CA SER A 98 -11.40 19.05 -10.33
C SER A 98 -10.45 18.01 -9.75
N MET A 99 -9.91 18.27 -8.56
CA MET A 99 -9.13 17.31 -7.79
C MET A 99 -10.01 16.33 -7.01
N THR A 100 -11.32 16.58 -6.95
CA THR A 100 -12.32 15.73 -6.30
C THR A 100 -13.44 15.41 -7.29
N PRO A 101 -13.18 14.57 -8.30
CA PRO A 101 -14.20 14.18 -9.26
C PRO A 101 -15.36 13.48 -8.56
N PRO A 102 -16.61 13.63 -9.05
CA PRO A 102 -17.75 12.92 -8.48
C PRO A 102 -17.51 11.41 -8.53
N PRO A 103 -18.00 10.66 -7.53
CA PRO A 103 -17.90 9.21 -7.55
C PRO A 103 -18.57 8.65 -8.82
N PRO A 104 -18.05 7.53 -9.36
CA PRO A 104 -18.67 6.88 -10.51
C PRO A 104 -20.13 6.52 -10.18
N PRO A 105 -21.03 6.54 -11.18
CA PRO A 105 -22.41 6.16 -10.98
C PRO A 105 -22.49 4.72 -10.44
N VAL A 106 -23.37 4.52 -9.46
CA VAL A 106 -23.62 3.19 -8.89
C VAL A 106 -24.32 2.34 -9.93
N GLU A 107 -23.71 1.22 -10.32
CA GLU A 107 -24.35 0.25 -11.19
C GLU A 107 -25.54 -0.40 -10.46
N PRO A 108 -26.67 -0.65 -11.15
CA PRO A 108 -27.80 -1.34 -10.54
C PRO A 108 -27.35 -2.75 -10.10
N PRO A 109 -27.86 -3.27 -8.98
CA PRO A 109 -27.52 -4.61 -8.53
C PRO A 109 -27.92 -5.63 -9.62
N PRO A 110 -27.14 -6.71 -9.78
CA PRO A 110 -27.51 -7.76 -10.71
C PRO A 110 -28.89 -8.35 -10.33
N PRO A 111 -29.66 -8.83 -11.31
CA PRO A 111 -30.96 -9.45 -11.03
C PRO A 111 -30.80 -10.66 -10.11
N ALA A 112 -31.79 -10.88 -9.24
CA ALA A 112 -31.82 -12.05 -8.36
C ALA A 112 -31.78 -13.35 -9.19
N PRO A 113 -31.08 -14.40 -8.73
CA PRO A 113 -31.07 -15.69 -9.41
C PRO A 113 -32.48 -16.27 -9.46
N ALA A 114 -32.86 -16.83 -10.61
CA ALA A 114 -34.12 -17.55 -10.76
C ALA A 114 -34.16 -18.78 -9.83
N PRO A 115 -35.33 -19.15 -9.28
CA PRO A 115 -35.44 -20.36 -8.47
C PRO A 115 -35.09 -21.59 -9.31
N VAL A 116 -34.15 -22.40 -8.81
CA VAL A 116 -33.81 -23.69 -9.41
C VAL A 116 -34.89 -24.70 -9.00
N VAL A 117 -35.71 -25.13 -9.94
CA VAL A 117 -36.65 -26.24 -9.74
C VAL A 117 -35.89 -27.55 -9.90
N PHE A 118 -35.68 -28.27 -8.80
CA PHE A 118 -35.16 -29.64 -8.85
C PHE A 118 -36.28 -30.58 -9.27
N VAL A 119 -36.27 -31.03 -10.53
CA VAL A 119 -37.12 -32.15 -10.96
C VAL A 119 -36.46 -33.43 -10.43
N GLN A 120 -37.04 -34.02 -9.38
CA GLN A 120 -36.64 -35.35 -8.94
C GLN A 120 -36.98 -36.35 -10.04
N ALA A 121 -36.00 -37.12 -10.50
CA ALA A 121 -36.26 -38.23 -11.41
C ALA A 121 -37.21 -39.25 -10.75
N PRO A 122 -38.08 -39.93 -11.51
CA PRO A 122 -38.86 -41.04 -10.98
C PRO A 122 -37.94 -42.07 -10.34
N ALA A 123 -38.37 -42.67 -9.23
CA ALA A 123 -37.62 -43.77 -8.62
C ALA A 123 -37.45 -44.92 -9.63
N GLU A 124 -36.23 -45.44 -9.75
CA GLU A 124 -36.00 -46.63 -10.55
C GLU A 124 -36.71 -47.83 -9.91
N PRO A 125 -37.44 -48.66 -10.69
CA PRO A 125 -38.06 -49.86 -10.17
C PRO A 125 -36.96 -50.85 -9.74
N VAL A 126 -36.89 -51.14 -8.44
CA VAL A 126 -36.00 -52.17 -7.91
C VAL A 126 -36.56 -53.53 -8.29
N ALA A 127 -35.83 -54.27 -9.14
CA ALA A 127 -36.21 -55.64 -9.48
C ALA A 127 -36.12 -56.54 -8.23
N CYS A 128 -37.23 -57.14 -7.84
CA CYS A 128 -37.24 -58.10 -6.74
C CYS A 128 -36.62 -59.43 -7.21
N THR A 129 -35.53 -59.86 -6.58
CA THR A 129 -34.88 -61.16 -6.84
C THR A 129 -35.45 -62.24 -5.92
N HIS A 130 -36.77 -62.45 -5.93
CA HIS A 130 -37.39 -63.56 -5.21
C HIS A 130 -37.88 -64.61 -6.20
N TRP A 131 -37.95 -65.86 -5.73
CA TRP A 131 -38.56 -66.93 -6.48
C TRP A 131 -40.05 -66.63 -6.73
N ASP A 132 -40.61 -67.18 -7.80
CA ASP A 132 -42.02 -66.95 -8.11
C ASP A 132 -42.91 -67.54 -7.01
N THR A 133 -43.84 -66.74 -6.50
CA THR A 133 -44.64 -67.07 -5.31
C THR A 133 -45.44 -68.36 -5.45
N TRP A 134 -45.87 -68.70 -6.67
CA TRP A 134 -46.63 -69.94 -6.92
C TRP A 134 -45.82 -71.19 -6.67
N TRP A 135 -44.51 -71.18 -6.93
CA TRP A 135 -43.65 -72.31 -6.63
C TRP A 135 -43.45 -72.49 -5.13
N VAL A 136 -43.34 -71.40 -4.37
CA VAL A 136 -43.27 -71.45 -2.90
C VAL A 136 -44.55 -72.09 -2.36
N VAL A 137 -45.71 -71.71 -2.90
CA VAL A 137 -47.01 -72.32 -2.56
C VAL A 137 -47.07 -73.80 -2.95
N ALA A 138 -46.62 -74.16 -4.16
CA ALA A 138 -46.65 -75.54 -4.63
C ALA A 138 -45.74 -76.47 -3.80
N VAL A 139 -44.52 -76.03 -3.49
CA VAL A 139 -43.56 -76.79 -2.66
C VAL A 139 -44.10 -76.97 -1.25
N THR A 140 -44.60 -75.90 -0.62
CA THR A 140 -45.17 -75.98 0.73
C THR A 140 -46.38 -76.91 0.77
N ALA A 141 -47.32 -76.79 -0.17
CA ALA A 141 -48.48 -77.69 -0.25
C ALA A 141 -48.07 -79.16 -0.44
N THR A 142 -47.08 -79.44 -1.29
CA THR A 142 -46.59 -80.80 -1.56
C THR A 142 -45.94 -81.40 -0.31
N VAL A 143 -45.10 -80.63 0.39
CA VAL A 143 -44.46 -81.07 1.64
C VAL A 143 -45.51 -81.33 2.70
N THR A 144 -46.49 -80.44 2.88
CA THR A 144 -47.57 -80.64 3.84
C THR A 144 -48.41 -81.88 3.52
N ALA A 145 -48.74 -82.11 2.26
CA ALA A 145 -49.46 -83.31 1.82
C ALA A 145 -48.65 -84.61 2.09
N ALA A 146 -47.35 -84.60 1.78
CA ALA A 146 -46.49 -85.76 2.03
C ALA A 146 -46.36 -86.08 3.53
N VAL A 147 -46.15 -85.05 4.36
CA VAL A 147 -46.06 -85.20 5.83
C VAL A 147 -47.37 -85.71 6.42
N THR A 148 -48.51 -85.13 6.00
CA THR A 148 -49.83 -85.58 6.48
C THR A 148 -50.12 -87.03 6.09
N LEU A 149 -49.82 -87.43 4.85
CA LEU A 149 -49.96 -88.83 4.42
C LEU A 149 -49.05 -89.78 5.20
N LEU A 150 -47.79 -89.40 5.45
CA LEU A 150 -46.87 -90.20 6.26
C LEU A 150 -47.38 -90.38 7.69
N LEU A 151 -47.87 -89.31 8.32
CA LEU A 151 -48.42 -89.36 9.68
C LEU A 151 -49.68 -90.24 9.74
N VAL A 152 -50.59 -90.12 8.77
CA VAL A 152 -51.80 -90.95 8.69
C VAL A 152 -51.46 -92.42 8.46
N TRP A 153 -50.41 -92.72 7.69
CA TRP A 153 -49.97 -94.09 7.42
C TRP A 153 -49.25 -94.74 8.62
N TRP A 154 -48.62 -93.93 9.48
CA TRP A 154 -47.88 -94.39 10.65
C TRP A 154 -48.74 -94.54 11.92
N LEU A 155 -49.90 -93.90 11.99
CA LEU A 155 -50.90 -94.08 13.07
C LEU A 155 -51.81 -95.28 12.80
#